data_AF-X1VFN9-F1
#
_entry.id   AF-X1VFN9-F1
#
_cell.length_a   1.000
_cell.length_b   1.000
_cell.length_c   1.000
_cell.angle_alpha   90.00
_cell.angle_beta   90.00
_cell.angle_gamma   90.00
#
_symmetry.space_group_name_H-M   'P 1'
#
loop_
_entity.id
_entity.type
_entity.pdbx_description
1 polymer ?
#
loop_
_entity_poly.entity_id
_entity_poly.type
_entity_poly.pdbx_seq_one_letter_code
_entity_poly.pdbx_strand_id
1 'polypeptide(L)'
;MSKSYSLEEIKLANIEYHARMADSYDREQPHYKPENVKRVENIIRDLAERCDHSSLLDIGCGTGFILNIARKYFDRVVGVDITHA
;
A
#
# COMPACT_ATOMS: atom_id res chain seq x y z
N MET A 1 -4.50 -4.06 -36.22
CA MET A 1 -5.53 -3.26 -35.50
C MET A 1 -5.07 -3.13 -34.06
N SER A 2 -4.87 -1.90 -33.57
CA SER A 2 -4.61 -1.66 -32.15
C SER A 2 -5.88 -2.02 -31.37
N LYS A 3 -5.78 -2.97 -30.43
CA LYS A 3 -6.87 -3.20 -29.48
C LYS A 3 -6.94 -1.96 -28.57
N SER A 4 -8.05 -1.24 -28.64
CA SER A 4 -8.38 -0.18 -27.70
C SER A 4 -9.19 -0.82 -26.57
N TYR A 5 -8.68 -0.70 -25.35
CA TYR A 5 -9.39 -1.10 -24.13
C TYR A 5 -10.06 0.12 -23.52
N SER A 6 -11.28 -0.06 -23.01
CA SER A 6 -11.95 0.94 -22.19
C SER A 6 -11.25 1.09 -20.83
N LEU A 7 -11.46 2.24 -20.19
CA LEU A 7 -10.92 2.53 -18.87
C LEU A 7 -11.41 1.50 -17.81
N GLU A 8 -12.61 0.98 -18.00
CA GLU A 8 -13.23 -0.01 -17.11
C GLU A 8 -12.59 -1.39 -17.26
N GLU A 9 -12.31 -1.81 -18.50
CA GLU A 9 -11.59 -3.06 -18.77
C GLU A 9 -10.19 -3.05 -18.17
N ILE A 10 -9.50 -1.91 -18.22
CA ILE A 10 -8.17 -1.75 -17.61
C ILE A 10 -8.25 -1.87 -16.08
N LYS A 11 -9.26 -1.24 -15.46
CA LYS A 11 -9.45 -1.32 -14.01
C LYS A 11 -9.76 -2.74 -13.55
N LEU A 12 -10.66 -3.43 -14.24
CA LEU A 12 -11.03 -4.81 -13.91
C LEU A 12 -9.84 -5.76 -14.04
N ALA A 13 -9.03 -5.61 -15.09
CA ALA A 13 -7.82 -6.41 -15.25
C ALA A 13 -6.81 -6.19 -14.11
N ASN A 14 -6.64 -4.95 -13.65
CA ASN A 14 -5.78 -4.66 -12.50
C ASN A 14 -6.32 -5.29 -11.21
N ILE A 15 -7.63 -5.21 -10.97
CA ILE A 15 -8.27 -5.84 -9.80
C ILE A 15 -8.06 -7.35 -9.83
N GLU A 16 -8.30 -8.00 -10.97
CA GLU A 16 -8.14 -9.46 -11.12
C GLU A 16 -6.68 -9.90 -10.89
N TYR A 17 -5.71 -9.16 -11.41
CA TYR A 17 -4.29 -9.43 -11.21
C TYR A 17 -3.91 -9.36 -9.73
N HIS A 18 -4.30 -8.29 -9.03
CA HIS A 18 -3.96 -8.11 -7.62
C HIS A 18 -4.71 -9.09 -6.70
N ALA A 19 -5.97 -9.43 -7.01
CA ALA A 19 -6.74 -10.43 -6.27
C ALA A 19 -6.08 -11.82 -6.33
N ARG A 20 -5.55 -12.23 -7.49
CA ARG A 20 -4.84 -13.51 -7.64
C ARG A 20 -3.50 -13.56 -6.91
N MET A 21 -2.89 -12.41 -6.63
CA MET A 21 -1.60 -12.31 -5.94
C MET A 21 -1.74 -12.12 -4.43
N ALA A 22 -2.94 -11.79 -3.94
CA ALA A 22 -3.18 -11.50 -2.52
C ALA A 22 -2.78 -12.67 -1.61
N ASP A 23 -3.09 -13.92 -2.00
CA ASP A 23 -2.84 -15.12 -1.18
C ASP A 23 -1.36 -15.46 -0.94
N SER A 24 -0.45 -14.96 -1.79
CA SER A 24 1.01 -15.15 -1.71
C SER A 24 1.78 -13.88 -1.35
N TYR A 25 1.11 -12.72 -1.29
CA TYR A 25 1.74 -11.40 -1.13
C TYR A 25 2.49 -11.26 0.20
N ASP A 26 1.91 -11.76 1.29
CA ASP A 26 2.43 -11.51 2.64
C ASP A 26 3.54 -12.48 3.10
N ARG A 27 3.78 -13.57 2.36
CA ARG A 27 4.70 -14.64 2.79
C ARG A 27 6.06 -14.65 2.08
N GLU A 28 6.14 -14.22 0.83
CA GLU A 28 7.37 -14.33 0.03
C GLU A 28 7.96 -12.99 -0.40
N GLN A 29 7.28 -11.88 -0.13
CA GLN A 29 7.72 -10.60 -0.66
C GLN A 29 8.89 -9.99 0.13
N PRO A 30 9.92 -9.45 -0.56
CA PRO A 30 11.09 -8.86 0.07
C PRO A 30 10.76 -7.75 1.08
N HIS A 31 9.61 -7.09 0.93
CA HIS A 31 9.19 -5.97 1.76
C HIS A 31 8.99 -6.34 3.24
N TYR A 32 8.62 -7.60 3.52
CA TYR A 32 8.43 -8.11 4.88
C TYR A 32 9.73 -8.57 5.55
N LYS A 33 10.87 -8.53 4.86
CA LYS A 33 12.16 -8.81 5.50
C LYS A 33 12.44 -7.76 6.59
N PRO A 34 12.98 -8.14 7.75
CA PRO A 34 13.17 -7.22 8.88
C PRO A 34 13.94 -5.95 8.53
N GLU A 35 14.96 -6.04 7.66
CA GLU A 35 15.74 -4.90 7.21
C GLU A 35 14.93 -3.90 6.39
N ASN A 36 13.99 -4.38 5.58
CA ASN A 36 13.13 -3.54 4.74
C ASN A 36 12.03 -2.90 5.57
N VAL A 37 11.41 -3.65 6.49
CA VAL A 37 10.45 -3.11 7.47
C VAL A 37 11.11 -1.99 8.27
N LYS A 38 12.32 -2.22 8.80
CA LYS A 38 13.04 -1.23 9.60
C LYS A 38 13.40 0.03 8.80
N ARG A 39 13.81 -0.15 7.54
CA ARG A 39 14.07 0.98 6.63
C ARG A 39 12.80 1.81 6.42
N VAL A 40 11.68 1.18 6.10
CA VAL A 40 10.40 1.86 5.87
C VAL A 40 9.90 2.54 7.14
N GLU A 41 10.02 1.88 8.30
CA GLU A 41 9.65 2.43 9.60
C GLU A 41 10.43 3.70 9.93
N ASN A 42 11.74 3.73 9.68
CA ASN A 42 12.53 4.95 9.85
C ASN A 42 12.03 6.09 8.95
N ILE A 43 11.77 5.81 7.67
CA ILE A 43 11.26 6.83 6.73
C ILE A 43 9.91 7.38 7.21
N ILE A 44 9.01 6.51 7.65
CA ILE A 44 7.68 6.89 8.13
C ILE A 44 7.79 7.75 9.40
N ARG A 45 8.66 7.38 10.35
CA ARG A 45 8.90 8.17 11.56
C ARG A 45 9.44 9.56 11.21
N ASP A 46 10.45 9.63 10.36
CA ASP A 46 11.06 10.91 9.97
C ASP A 46 10.05 11.81 9.22
N LEU A 47 9.13 11.22 8.44
CA LEU A 47 8.01 11.95 7.83
C LEU A 47 6.99 12.42 8.88
N ALA A 48 6.69 11.60 9.87
CA ALA A 48 5.76 11.97 10.94
C ALA A 48 6.28 13.16 11.74
N GLU A 49 7.57 13.18 12.09
CA GLU A 49 8.21 14.32 12.77
C GLU A 49 8.11 15.61 11.94
N ARG A 50 8.23 15.52 10.61
CA ARG A 50 8.12 16.68 9.71
C ARG A 50 6.68 17.17 9.50
N CYS A 51 5.69 16.36 9.87
CA CYS A 51 4.28 16.61 9.68
C CYS A 51 3.52 16.75 11.01
N ASP A 52 4.25 16.97 12.11
CA ASP A 52 3.74 17.05 13.48
C ASP A 52 2.81 15.88 13.84
N HIS A 53 3.15 14.68 13.37
CA HIS A 53 2.39 13.44 13.57
C HIS A 53 0.92 13.49 13.06
N SER A 54 0.52 14.49 12.28
CA SER A 54 -0.89 14.79 12.01
C SER A 54 -1.65 13.71 11.21
N SER A 55 -1.39 13.59 9.91
CA SER A 55 -2.17 12.69 9.04
C SER A 55 -1.34 12.10 7.92
N LEU A 56 -1.59 10.83 7.62
CA LEU A 56 -1.04 10.12 6.46
C LEU A 56 -2.17 9.57 5.59
N LEU A 57 -2.06 9.80 4.28
CA LEU A 57 -2.90 9.19 3.25
C LEU A 57 -2.04 8.23 2.40
N ASP A 58 -2.41 6.96 2.38
CA ASP A 58 -1.77 5.92 1.59
C ASP A 58 -2.66 5.53 0.40
N ILE A 59 -2.19 5.75 -0.81
CA ILE A 59 -2.95 5.54 -2.06
C ILE A 59 -2.41 4.28 -2.74
N GLY A 60 -3.28 3.31 -2.99
CA GLY A 60 -2.89 1.96 -3.37
C GLY A 60 -2.36 1.17 -2.17
N CYS A 61 -3.07 1.26 -1.04
CA CYS A 61 -2.59 0.72 0.23
C CYS A 61 -2.53 -0.82 0.27
N GLY A 62 -3.12 -1.51 -0.72
CA GLY A 62 -3.17 -2.97 -0.80
C GLY A 62 -3.66 -3.59 0.51
N THR A 63 -2.93 -4.59 1.01
CA THR A 63 -3.21 -5.27 2.28
C THR A 63 -2.87 -4.44 3.53
N GLY A 64 -2.33 -3.22 3.36
CA GLY A 64 -2.11 -2.27 4.45
C GLY A 64 -0.72 -2.31 5.09
N PHE A 65 0.31 -2.76 4.37
CA PHE A 65 1.70 -2.80 4.88
C PHE A 65 2.15 -1.45 5.46
N ILE A 66 2.01 -0.36 4.70
CA ILE A 66 2.38 1.00 5.13
C ILE A 66 1.47 1.47 6.26
N LEU A 67 0.15 1.23 6.16
CA LEU A 67 -0.82 1.61 7.19
C LEU A 67 -0.46 1.04 8.57
N ASN A 68 -0.07 -0.24 8.61
CA ASN A 68 0.27 -0.94 9.85
C ASN A 68 1.51 -0.35 10.53
N ILE A 69 2.47 0.15 9.76
CA ILE A 69 3.64 0.86 10.30
C ILE A 69 3.28 2.30 10.69
N ALA A 70 2.57 3.01 9.83
CA ALA A 70 2.22 4.43 9.99
C ALA A 70 1.36 4.72 11.22
N ARG A 71 0.47 3.79 11.61
CA ARG A 71 -0.40 3.95 12.80
C ARG A 71 0.37 4.12 14.11
N LYS A 72 1.66 3.77 14.16
CA LYS A 72 2.50 4.01 15.34
C LYS A 72 2.99 5.46 15.47
N TYR A 73 2.97 6.22 14.37
CA TYR A 73 3.64 7.52 14.28
C TYR A 73 2.72 8.67 13.88
N PHE A 74 1.55 8.38 13.28
CA PHE A 74 0.57 9.38 12.88
C PHE A 74 -0.73 9.23 13.66
N ASP A 75 -1.32 10.35 14.06
CA ASP A 75 -2.60 10.42 14.77
C ASP A 75 -3.76 9.92 13.91
N ARG A 76 -3.68 10.15 12.59
CA ARG A 76 -4.67 9.68 11.62
C ARG A 76 -4.01 9.05 10.41
N VAL A 77 -4.44 7.84 10.08
CA VAL A 77 -3.98 7.11 8.89
C VAL A 77 -5.18 6.66 8.08
N VAL A 78 -5.20 7.04 6.79
CA VAL A 78 -6.24 6.68 5.84
C VAL A 78 -5.60 5.91 4.68
N GLY A 79 -6.14 4.74 4.36
CA GLY A 79 -5.77 3.97 3.18
C GLY A 79 -6.88 4.00 2.15
N VAL A 80 -6.51 4.12 0.88
CA VAL A 80 -7.44 4.01 -0.25
C VAL A 80 -6.85 2.99 -1.23
N ASP A 81 -7.63 1.99 -1.58
CA ASP A 81 -7.29 1.05 -2.65
C ASP A 81 -8.49 0.88 -3.59
N ILE A 82 -8.21 0.61 -4.87
CA ILE A 82 -9.26 0.35 -5.86
C ILE A 82 -9.81 -1.08 -5.76
N THR A 83 -9.03 -1.98 -5.16
CA THR A 83 -9.41 -3.36 -4.92
C THR A 83 -10.25 -3.46 -3.65
N HIS A 84 -11.30 -4.29 -3.70
CA HIS A 84 -12.01 -4.70 -2.50
C HIS A 84 -11.21 -5.83 -1.84
N ALA A 85 -10.79 -5.62 -0.60
CA ALA A 85 -10.22 -6.66 0.26
C ALA A 85 -11.28 -7.70 0.66
#